data_AF-A0A0C9SQP7-F1
#
_entry.id   AF-A0A0C9SQP7-F1
#
_cell.length_a   1.000
_cell.length_b   1.000
_cell.length_c   1.000
_cell.angle_alpha   90.00
_cell.angle_beta   90.00
_cell.angle_gamma   90.00
#
_symmetry.space_group_name_H-M   'P 1'
#
loop_
_entity.id
_entity.type
_entity.pdbx_description
1 polymer ?
#
loop_
_entity_poly.entity_id
_entity_poly.type
_entity_poly.pdbx_seq_one_letter_code
_entity_poly.pdbx_strand_id
1 'polypeptide(L)'
;DQKPVRAIALLRTLTHSQRQLEATEDVLIQLNKLSVEDAADAIYELRGPKHFIRGTGNSLNLTTQLSTLDDQREFSLRGLVDSGCTGSSIDAGFVQAKGLNTCPLPRPIP
;
A
#
# COMPACT_ATOMS: atom_id res chain seq x y z
N ASP A 1 33.80 -16.74 -9.81
CA ASP A 1 32.47 -16.35 -9.31
C ASP A 1 32.36 -14.87 -8.86
N GLN A 2 32.42 -13.90 -9.79
CA GLN A 2 32.28 -12.46 -9.48
C GLN A 2 30.90 -11.87 -9.88
N LYS A 3 30.02 -12.69 -10.45
CA LYS A 3 28.73 -12.26 -11.01
C LYS A 3 27.80 -11.58 -9.99
N PRO A 4 27.59 -12.12 -8.76
CA PRO A 4 26.63 -11.51 -7.83
C PRO A 4 27.13 -10.18 -7.26
N VAL A 5 28.42 -10.08 -6.90
CA VAL A 5 29.02 -8.85 -6.37
C VAL A 5 28.94 -7.71 -7.39
N ARG A 6 29.20 -8.00 -8.67
CA ARG A 6 29.10 -7.03 -9.76
C ARG A 6 27.65 -6.63 -10.03
N ALA A 7 26.70 -7.56 -9.95
CA ALA A 7 25.29 -7.27 -10.13
C ALA A 7 24.74 -6.35 -9.03
N ILE A 8 25.11 -6.56 -7.76
CA ILE A 8 24.73 -5.68 -6.65
C ILE A 8 25.32 -4.28 -6.84
N ALA A 9 26.59 -4.19 -7.25
CA ALA A 9 27.22 -2.91 -7.54
C ALA A 9 26.48 -2.15 -8.64
N LEU A 10 26.07 -2.83 -9.72
CA LEU A 10 25.28 -2.22 -10.79
C LEU A 10 23.87 -1.81 -10.32
N LEU A 11 23.21 -2.64 -9.51
CA LEU A 11 21.91 -2.27 -8.95
C LEU A 11 22.02 -1.00 -8.09
N ARG A 12 23.07 -0.88 -7.27
CA ARG A 12 23.37 0.31 -6.47
C ARG A 12 23.59 1.55 -7.32
N THR A 13 24.32 1.46 -8.43
CA THR A 13 24.52 2.62 -9.32
C THR A 13 23.23 3.07 -9.99
N LEU A 14 22.27 2.16 -10.17
CA LEU A 14 20.95 2.49 -10.71
C LEU A 14 19.96 2.94 -9.62
N THR A 15 20.18 2.61 -8.35
CA THR A 15 19.24 2.92 -7.27
C THR A 15 19.39 4.38 -6.81
N HIS A 16 18.29 5.02 -6.42
CA HIS A 16 18.30 6.37 -5.86
C HIS A 16 19.22 6.47 -4.62
N SER A 17 19.87 7.62 -4.42
CA SER A 17 20.85 7.82 -3.34
C SER A 17 20.27 7.55 -1.94
N GLN A 18 19.00 7.87 -1.70
CA GLN A 18 18.30 7.62 -0.43
C GLN A 18 17.81 6.17 -0.26
N ARG A 19 17.97 5.33 -1.29
CA ARG A 19 17.45 3.96 -1.36
C ARG A 19 18.54 2.90 -1.50
N GLN A 20 19.81 3.29 -1.42
CA GLN A 20 20.97 2.40 -1.61
C GLN A 20 20.94 1.12 -0.75
N LEU A 21 20.30 1.17 0.42
CA LEU A 21 20.12 0.02 1.31
C LEU A 21 19.15 -1.04 0.76
N GLU A 22 18.28 -0.68 -0.19
CA GLU A 22 17.36 -1.62 -0.86
C GLU A 22 18.04 -2.43 -1.96
N ALA A 23 19.20 -2.00 -2.46
CA ALA A 23 19.98 -2.76 -3.43
C ALA A 23 20.70 -3.94 -2.75
N THR A 24 19.92 -4.94 -2.36
CA THR A 24 20.33 -6.16 -1.67
C THR A 24 20.37 -7.35 -2.63
N GLU A 25 20.95 -8.45 -2.16
CA GLU A 25 20.94 -9.72 -2.89
C GLU A 25 19.52 -10.28 -3.05
N ASP A 26 18.66 -10.11 -2.04
CA ASP A 26 17.26 -10.54 -2.12
C ASP A 26 16.49 -9.83 -3.23
N VAL A 27 16.69 -8.52 -3.39
CA VAL A 27 16.07 -7.75 -4.48
C VAL A 27 16.57 -8.24 -5.84
N LEU A 28 17.85 -8.58 -5.99
CA LEU A 28 18.34 -9.19 -7.22
C LEU A 28 17.71 -10.56 -7.50
N ILE A 29 17.55 -11.40 -6.47
CA ILE A 29 16.88 -12.70 -6.61
C ILE A 29 15.42 -12.51 -7.03
N GLN A 30 14.74 -11.49 -6.51
CA GLN A 30 13.37 -11.14 -6.91
C GLN A 30 13.32 -10.64 -8.36
N LEU A 31 14.20 -9.69 -8.74
CA LEU A 31 14.29 -9.16 -10.10
C LEU A 31 14.54 -10.27 -11.14
N ASN A 32 15.40 -11.24 -10.82
CA ASN A 32 15.69 -12.36 -11.72
C ASN A 32 14.52 -13.35 -11.90
N LYS A 33 13.47 -13.26 -11.07
CA LYS A 33 12.25 -14.07 -11.19
C LYS A 33 11.15 -13.37 -11.99
N LEU A 34 11.32 -12.08 -12.29
CA LEU A 34 10.36 -11.28 -13.03
C LEU A 34 10.54 -11.44 -14.54
N SER A 35 9.51 -11.03 -15.30
CA SER A 35 9.67 -10.77 -16.73
C SER A 35 10.68 -9.64 -16.94
N VAL A 36 11.19 -9.51 -18.17
CA VAL A 36 12.14 -8.43 -18.49
C VAL A 36 11.47 -7.06 -18.31
N GLU A 37 10.19 -6.96 -18.66
CA GLU A 37 9.36 -5.77 -18.53
C GLU A 37 9.16 -5.39 -17.06
N ASP A 38 8.68 -6.32 -16.23
CA ASP A 38 8.45 -6.07 -14.80
C ASP A 38 9.77 -5.75 -14.05
N ALA A 39 10.87 -6.41 -14.43
CA ALA A 39 12.19 -6.10 -13.86
C ALA A 39 12.67 -4.70 -14.25
N ALA A 40 12.41 -4.26 -15.48
CA ALA A 40 12.75 -2.91 -15.93
C ALA A 40 11.93 -1.85 -15.18
N ASP A 41 10.63 -2.08 -14.99
CA ASP A 41 9.76 -1.21 -14.21
C ASP A 41 10.18 -1.12 -12.74
N ALA A 42 10.53 -2.25 -12.12
CA ALA A 42 11.05 -2.27 -10.76
C ALA A 42 12.38 -1.52 -10.61
N ILE A 43 13.29 -1.62 -11.60
CA ILE A 43 14.53 -0.83 -11.60
C ILE A 43 14.25 0.66 -11.83
N TYR A 44 13.26 1.00 -12.66
CA TYR A 44 12.82 2.38 -12.86
C TYR A 44 12.23 2.98 -11.58
N GLU A 45 11.47 2.19 -10.82
CA GLU A 45 10.97 2.55 -9.49
C GLU A 45 12.14 2.82 -8.51
N LEU A 46 13.12 1.92 -8.44
CA LEU A 46 14.30 2.07 -7.58
C LEU A 46 15.15 3.30 -7.90
N ARG A 47 15.12 3.80 -9.15
CA ARG A 47 15.78 5.06 -9.56
C ARG A 47 15.13 6.30 -8.92
N GLY A 48 13.85 6.21 -8.57
CA GLY A 48 13.11 7.30 -7.92
C GLY A 48 13.32 7.35 -6.40
N PRO A 49 13.08 8.50 -5.76
CA PRO A 49 13.01 8.59 -4.30
C PRO A 49 11.86 7.75 -3.76
N LYS A 50 11.89 7.41 -2.47
CA LYS A 50 10.73 6.77 -1.83
C LYS A 50 9.56 7.72 -1.82
N HIS A 51 8.41 7.24 -2.26
CA HIS A 51 7.15 7.94 -2.09
C HIS A 51 6.45 7.39 -0.84
N PHE A 52 6.30 8.25 0.17
CA PHE A 52 5.56 7.93 1.37
C PHE A 52 4.28 8.75 1.42
N ILE A 53 3.16 8.11 1.71
CA ILE A 53 1.97 8.82 2.19
C ILE A 53 2.13 8.96 3.70
N ARG A 54 2.35 10.20 4.17
CA ARG A 54 2.54 10.48 5.58
C ARG A 54 1.28 11.08 6.18
N GLY A 55 0.82 10.49 7.28
CA GLY A 55 -0.25 11.04 8.09
C GLY A 55 0.19 12.27 8.89
N THR A 56 -0.74 12.81 9.68
CA THR A 56 -0.44 13.86 10.67
C THR A 56 -0.35 13.21 12.05
N GLY A 57 0.80 13.34 12.71
CA GLY A 57 1.05 12.65 13.99
C GLY A 57 1.13 11.13 13.85
N ASN A 58 0.40 10.41 14.72
CA ASN A 58 0.38 8.93 14.78
C ASN A 58 -0.75 8.32 13.93
N SER A 59 -1.40 9.09 13.05
CA SER A 59 -2.58 8.64 12.31
C SER A 59 -2.49 9.04 10.85
N LEU A 60 -2.77 8.09 9.95
CA LEU A 60 -2.89 8.33 8.51
C LEU A 60 -4.37 8.35 8.14
N ASN A 61 -4.86 9.48 7.65
CA ASN A 61 -6.22 9.61 7.14
C ASN A 61 -6.18 9.84 5.64
N LEU A 62 -7.02 9.11 4.90
CA LEU A 62 -7.20 9.26 3.46
C LEU A 62 -8.56 9.89 3.17
N THR A 63 -8.63 10.71 2.13
CA THR A 63 -9.93 11.14 1.60
C THR A 63 -10.55 9.95 0.88
N THR A 64 -11.75 9.57 1.30
CA THR A 64 -12.44 8.35 0.84
C THR A 64 -13.83 8.70 0.38
N GLN A 65 -14.23 8.13 -0.76
CA GLN A 65 -15.61 8.09 -1.22
C GLN A 65 -16.21 6.76 -0.78
N LEU A 66 -17.27 6.82 0.01
CA LEU A 66 -18.08 5.65 0.36
C LEU A 66 -19.34 5.69 -0.49
N SER A 67 -19.51 4.69 -1.35
CA SER A 67 -20.74 4.49 -2.12
C SER A 67 -21.49 3.29 -1.57
N THR A 68 -22.75 3.46 -1.22
CA THR A 68 -23.62 2.36 -0.82
C THR A 68 -24.04 1.55 -2.05
N LEU A 69 -24.13 0.23 -1.90
CA LEU A 69 -24.39 -0.67 -3.03
C LEU A 69 -25.87 -0.82 -3.34
N ASP A 70 -26.72 -0.61 -2.34
CA ASP A 70 -28.16 -0.81 -2.39
C ASP A 70 -28.91 0.42 -2.90
N ASP A 71 -28.56 1.61 -2.42
CA ASP A 71 -29.23 2.87 -2.78
C ASP A 71 -28.33 3.91 -3.46
N GLN A 72 -27.07 3.53 -3.78
CA GLN A 72 -26.11 4.36 -4.55
C GLN A 72 -25.86 5.74 -3.97
N ARG A 73 -26.04 5.92 -2.66
CA ARG A 73 -25.66 7.14 -1.95
C ARG A 73 -24.15 7.21 -1.82
N GLU A 74 -23.64 8.42 -2.01
CA GLU A 74 -22.21 8.71 -1.93
C GLU A 74 -21.90 9.61 -0.73
N PHE A 75 -20.81 9.29 -0.04
CA PHE A 75 -20.33 10.03 1.12
C PHE A 75 -18.83 10.29 1.00
N SER A 76 -18.47 11.56 0.90
CA SER A 76 -17.08 11.99 1.03
C SER A 76 -16.70 12.11 2.51
N LEU A 77 -15.73 11.32 2.95
CA LEU A 77 -15.29 11.23 4.34
C LEU A 77 -13.78 11.03 4.45
N ARG A 78 -13.26 11.10 5.69
CA ARG A 78 -11.87 10.75 5.98
C ARG A 78 -11.82 9.36 6.60
N GLY A 79 -11.19 8.41 5.91
CA GLY A 79 -10.95 7.07 6.40
C GLY A 79 -9.62 6.98 7.14
N LEU A 80 -9.63 6.40 8.33
CA LEU A 80 -8.41 6.10 9.08
C LEU A 80 -7.75 4.84 8.52
N VAL A 81 -6.46 4.92 8.22
CA VAL A 81 -5.64 3.75 7.88
C VAL A 81 -5.07 3.20 9.16
N ASP A 82 -5.55 2.03 9.55
CA ASP A 82 -5.09 1.31 10.74
C ASP A 82 -4.36 0.02 10.32
N SER A 83 -3.09 -0.09 10.71
CA SER A 83 -2.25 -1.26 10.43
C SER A 83 -2.69 -2.53 11.19
N GLY A 84 -3.53 -2.38 12.23
CA GLY A 84 -4.06 -3.50 13.02
C GLY A 84 -5.42 -4.00 12.58
N CYS A 85 -6.07 -3.36 11.61
CA CYS A 85 -7.42 -3.75 11.18
C CYS A 85 -7.36 -4.86 10.13
N THR A 86 -7.96 -6.02 10.43
CA THR A 86 -8.04 -7.17 9.52
C THR A 86 -9.14 -7.01 8.45
N GLY A 87 -9.85 -5.88 8.42
CA GLY A 87 -10.90 -5.59 7.46
C GLY A 87 -11.29 -4.11 7.41
N SER A 88 -12.31 -3.78 6.63
CA SER A 88 -12.88 -2.44 6.61
C SER A 88 -13.96 -2.33 7.66
N SER A 89 -13.81 -1.37 8.57
CA SER A 89 -14.79 -1.09 9.62
C SER A 89 -15.36 0.32 9.45
N ILE A 90 -16.63 0.50 9.80
CA ILE A 90 -17.32 1.77 9.76
C ILE A 90 -17.88 2.09 11.15
N ASP A 91 -17.80 3.35 11.57
CA ASP A 91 -18.31 3.79 12.86
C ASP A 91 -19.82 3.58 12.96
N ALA A 92 -20.27 2.93 14.05
CA ALA A 92 -21.68 2.62 14.25
C ALA A 92 -22.54 3.88 14.41
N GLY A 93 -21.98 4.95 15.02
CA GLY A 93 -22.65 6.24 15.14
C GLY A 93 -22.88 6.89 13.78
N PHE A 94 -21.88 6.84 12.89
CA PHE A 94 -22.00 7.30 11.51
C PHE A 94 -23.09 6.54 10.74
N VAL A 95 -23.11 5.20 10.84
CA VAL A 95 -24.13 4.34 10.21
C VAL A 95 -25.53 4.77 10.63
N GLN A 96 -25.76 4.96 11.93
CA GLN A 96 -27.04 5.40 12.47
C GLN A 96 -27.38 6.82 12.01
N ALA A 97 -26.45 7.76 12.12
CA ALA A 97 -26.66 9.17 11.76
C ALA A 97 -26.95 9.39 10.27
N LYS A 98 -26.42 8.53 9.40
CA LYS A 98 -26.67 8.58 7.95
C LYS A 98 -27.79 7.66 7.50
N GLY A 99 -28.41 6.89 8.41
CA GLY A 99 -29.46 5.94 8.08
C GLY A 99 -29.00 4.96 7.01
N LEU A 100 -27.80 4.39 7.17
CA LEU A 100 -27.32 3.34 6.27
C LEU A 100 -28.06 2.04 6.57
N ASN A 101 -28.43 1.30 5.53
CA ASN A 101 -29.09 0.02 5.70
C ASN A 101 -28.10 -1.00 6.26
N THR A 102 -28.50 -1.75 7.28
CA THR A 102 -27.68 -2.77 7.93
C THR A 102 -28.43 -4.09 8.00
N CYS A 103 -27.72 -5.19 7.75
CA CYS A 103 -28.23 -6.54 7.99
C CYS A 103 -27.38 -7.21 9.09
N PRO A 104 -27.98 -7.74 10.16
CA PRO A 104 -27.24 -8.49 11.17
C PRO A 104 -26.53 -9.69 10.54
N LEU A 105 -25.25 -9.88 10.89
CA LEU A 105 -24.55 -11.09 10.48
C LEU A 105 -25.11 -12.31 11.23
N PRO A 106 -25.16 -13.49 10.59
CA PRO A 106 -25.59 -14.73 11.26
C PRO A 106 -24.73 -15.13 12.46
N ARG A 107 -23.49 -14.63 12.53
CA ARG A 107 -22.53 -14.82 13.63
C ARG A 107 -21.60 -13.61 13.75
N PRO A 108 -20.96 -13.39 14.91
CA PRO A 108 -19.93 -12.37 15.06
C PRO A 108 -18.73 -12.60 14.13
N ILE A 109 -18.13 -11.51 13.67
CA ILE A 109 -16.83 -11.51 12.98
C ILE A 109 -15.70 -11.56 14.03
N PRO A 110 -14.62 -12.35 13.79
CA PRO A 110 -13.46 -12.44 14.68
C PRO A 110 -12.71 -11.12 14.86
#